data_AF-A0A0C2SRP2-F1
#
_entry.id   AF-A0A0C2SRP2-F1
#
_cell.length_a   1.000
_cell.length_b   1.000
_cell.length_c   1.000
_cell.angle_alpha   90.00
_cell.angle_beta   90.00
_cell.angle_gamma   90.00
#
_symmetry.space_group_name_H-M   'P 1'
#
loop_
_entity.id
_entity.type
_entity.pdbx_description
1 polymer ?
#
loop_
_entity_poly.entity_id
_entity_poly.type
_entity_poly.pdbx_seq_one_letter_code
_entity_poly.pdbx_strand_id
1 'polypeptide(L)'
;EEVVLCLQGIICNQSLPPVTKQTRIENRQRRYIRQTVELTLLGSPYFSDTLHKIHDINEQFSRNLPPNAMETWNSQQFEGHPSLIASNRYFTNRHDQSHHPHVPLGANVDPDGVLQQAMGDEFVHLHEKQVEYFEAVKIGGVINKHKKINPIKFRIGDIVEAQISLVTYHQLRGNKYKLIVVLRAITLLD
;
A
#
# COMPACT_ATOMS: atom_id res chain seq x y z
N GLU A 1 1.27 16.06 -6.02
CA GLU A 1 2.68 15.63 -6.03
C GLU A 1 2.77 14.22 -5.45
N GLU A 2 3.62 13.38 -6.02
CA GLU A 2 3.85 12.00 -5.61
C GLU A 2 5.35 11.78 -5.46
N VAL A 3 5.78 11.19 -4.34
CA VAL A 3 7.16 10.76 -4.11
C VAL A 3 7.19 9.25 -3.97
N VAL A 4 7.99 8.58 -4.81
CA VAL A 4 8.16 7.11 -4.77
C VAL A 4 9.45 6.77 -4.03
N LEU A 5 9.37 5.88 -3.05
CA LEU A 5 10.48 5.44 -2.21
C LEU A 5 10.50 3.91 -2.14
N CYS A 6 11.68 3.33 -1.95
CA CYS A 6 11.82 1.93 -1.57
C CYS A 6 12.30 1.84 -0.12
N LEU A 7 11.73 0.92 0.65
CA LEU A 7 12.19 0.60 1.99
C LEU A 7 12.23 -0.91 2.20
N GLN A 8 13.15 -1.34 3.05
CA GLN A 8 13.22 -2.74 3.48
C GLN A 8 12.62 -2.90 4.87
N GLY A 9 11.99 -4.03 5.12
CA GLY A 9 11.29 -4.31 6.36
C GLY A 9 10.91 -5.76 6.51
N ILE A 10 10.55 -6.14 7.73
CA ILE A 10 9.93 -7.41 8.05
C ILE A 10 8.41 -7.19 8.04
N ILE A 11 7.67 -8.06 7.34
CA ILE A 11 6.20 -8.04 7.40
C ILE A 11 5.76 -8.46 8.80
N CYS A 12 5.18 -7.54 9.58
CA CYS A 12 4.58 -7.87 10.88
C CYS A 12 3.06 -8.05 10.81
N ASN A 13 2.41 -7.47 9.81
CA ASN A 13 0.99 -7.68 9.52
C ASN A 13 0.72 -7.51 8.03
N GLN A 14 -0.31 -8.18 7.51
CA GLN A 14 -0.68 -8.05 6.11
C GLN A 14 -2.13 -8.41 5.81
N SER A 15 -2.65 -7.78 4.76
CA SER A 15 -3.85 -8.15 4.05
C SER A 15 -3.53 -8.07 2.56
N LEU A 16 -2.83 -9.08 2.07
CA LEU A 16 -2.47 -9.25 0.66
C LEU A 16 -3.39 -10.27 -0.03
N PRO A 17 -3.52 -10.23 -1.36
CA PRO A 17 -4.26 -11.24 -2.10
C PRO A 17 -3.61 -12.64 -1.98
N PRO A 18 -4.32 -13.71 -2.36
CA PRO A 18 -5.60 -13.72 -3.07
C PRO A 18 -6.80 -13.36 -2.18
N VAL A 19 -7.75 -12.62 -2.74
CA VAL A 19 -9.09 -12.45 -2.15
C VAL A 19 -9.96 -13.60 -2.63
N THR A 20 -10.38 -14.45 -1.69
CA THR A 20 -11.12 -15.70 -1.98
C THR A 20 -12.56 -15.61 -1.49
N LYS A 21 -13.38 -16.61 -1.83
CA LYS A 21 -14.79 -16.72 -1.39
C LYS A 21 -15.02 -16.62 0.12
N GLN A 22 -13.99 -16.89 0.92
CA GLN A 22 -14.06 -16.77 2.38
C GLN A 22 -14.07 -15.30 2.84
N THR A 23 -13.63 -14.38 1.98
CA THR A 23 -13.65 -12.95 2.25
C THR A 23 -15.06 -12.41 2.04
N ARG A 24 -15.78 -12.21 3.14
CA ARG A 24 -17.09 -11.56 3.10
C ARG A 24 -16.91 -10.05 2.95
N ILE A 25 -17.35 -9.51 1.82
CA ILE A 25 -17.35 -8.07 1.54
C ILE A 25 -18.76 -7.53 1.71
N GLU A 26 -18.96 -6.65 2.71
CA GLU A 26 -20.22 -5.94 2.83
C GLU A 26 -20.28 -4.76 1.86
N ASN A 27 -21.48 -4.42 1.37
CA ASN A 27 -21.67 -3.32 0.41
C ASN A 27 -21.08 -1.98 0.87
N ARG A 28 -21.15 -1.68 2.18
CA ARG A 28 -20.59 -0.46 2.79
C ARG A 28 -19.06 -0.43 2.85
N GLN A 29 -18.43 -1.62 2.81
CA GLN A 29 -16.98 -1.80 2.93
C GLN A 29 -16.27 -1.76 1.57
N ARG A 30 -16.99 -1.98 0.46
CA ARG A 30 -16.45 -2.04 -0.91
C ARG A 30 -15.43 -0.94 -1.24
N ARG A 31 -15.78 0.33 -0.93
CA ARG A 31 -14.90 1.50 -1.17
C ARG A 31 -13.62 1.56 -0.33
N TYR A 32 -13.50 0.72 0.70
CA TYR A 32 -12.39 0.74 1.66
C TYR A 32 -11.48 -0.48 1.57
N ILE A 33 -11.82 -1.48 0.75
CA ILE A 33 -11.03 -2.69 0.57
C ILE A 33 -9.70 -2.32 -0.10
N ARG A 34 -8.63 -2.90 0.43
CA ARG A 34 -7.26 -2.53 0.09
C ARG A 34 -6.32 -3.71 0.32
N GLN A 35 -5.21 -3.66 -0.39
CA GLN A 35 -4.02 -4.48 -0.19
C GLN A 35 -3.16 -3.73 0.80
N THR A 36 -2.74 -4.38 1.90
CA THR A 36 -1.98 -3.72 2.97
C THR A 36 -0.84 -4.59 3.44
N VAL A 37 0.29 -3.95 3.70
CA VAL A 37 1.39 -4.52 4.49
C VAL A 37 1.77 -3.55 5.60
N GLU A 38 2.10 -4.11 6.75
CA GLU A 38 2.72 -3.39 7.85
C GLU A 38 4.14 -3.90 8.00
N LEU A 39 5.09 -2.98 7.94
CA LEU A 39 6.52 -3.27 8.00
C LEU A 39 7.12 -2.73 9.28
N THR A 40 8.03 -3.50 9.86
CA THR A 40 8.88 -3.05 10.96
C THR A 40 10.31 -3.52 10.73
N LEU A 41 11.27 -2.85 11.37
CA LEU A 41 12.65 -3.32 11.48
C LEU A 41 13.07 -3.48 12.94
N LEU A 42 12.11 -3.75 13.83
CA LEU A 42 12.33 -4.11 15.24
C LEU A 42 13.29 -3.14 15.98
N GLY A 43 13.13 -1.84 15.74
CA GLY A 43 13.94 -0.80 16.39
C GLY A 43 15.26 -0.45 15.71
N SER A 44 15.52 -0.92 14.48
CA SER A 44 16.69 -0.48 13.70
C SER A 44 16.73 1.05 13.53
N PRO A 45 17.88 1.70 13.76
CA PRO A 45 18.04 3.15 13.56
C PRO A 45 17.69 3.59 12.13
N TYR A 46 18.00 2.76 11.13
CA TYR A 46 17.67 3.02 9.74
C TYR A 46 16.17 3.20 9.50
N PHE A 47 15.34 2.47 10.25
CA PHE A 47 13.89 2.57 10.14
C PHE A 47 13.40 3.87 10.77
N SER A 48 13.90 4.22 11.95
CA SER A 48 13.60 5.50 12.59
C SER A 48 13.95 6.67 11.67
N ASP A 49 15.11 6.64 11.02
CA ASP A 49 15.52 7.65 10.04
C ASP A 49 14.57 7.72 8.84
N THR A 50 14.08 6.56 8.38
CA THR A 50 13.09 6.49 7.29
C THR A 50 11.76 7.12 7.72
N LEU A 51 11.28 6.84 8.93
CA LEU A 51 10.05 7.44 9.46
C LEU A 51 10.21 8.95 9.67
N HIS A 52 11.36 9.42 10.15
CA HIS A 52 11.68 10.85 10.24
C HIS A 52 11.64 11.52 8.85
N LYS A 53 12.21 10.90 7.82
CA LYS A 53 12.14 11.43 6.44
C LYS A 53 10.70 11.51 5.91
N ILE A 54 9.84 10.54 6.24
CA ILE A 54 8.41 10.62 5.88
C ILE A 54 7.73 11.79 6.61
N HIS A 55 8.09 12.04 7.86
CA HIS A 55 7.62 13.20 8.61
C HIS A 55 8.10 14.52 7.97
N ASP A 56 9.37 14.62 7.56
CA ASP A 56 9.89 15.79 6.86
C ASP A 56 9.13 16.06 5.55
N ILE A 57 8.78 15.00 4.81
CA ILE A 57 7.96 15.10 3.60
C ILE A 57 6.55 15.59 3.94
N ASN A 58 5.94 15.11 5.03
CA ASN A 58 4.64 15.60 5.51
C ASN A 58 4.68 17.10 5.83
N GLU A 59 5.76 17.58 6.47
CA GLU A 59 5.97 18.99 6.74
C GLU A 59 6.22 19.81 5.48
N GLN A 60 6.95 19.27 4.50
CA GLN A 60 7.14 19.96 3.23
C GLN A 60 5.81 20.16 2.50
N PHE A 61 4.94 19.14 2.49
CA PHE A 61 3.59 19.30 1.94
C PHE A 61 2.75 20.32 2.69
N SER A 62 2.88 20.40 4.02
CA SER A 62 2.10 21.34 4.83
C SER A 62 2.45 22.81 4.54
N ARG A 63 3.68 23.12 4.13
CA ARG A 63 4.11 24.48 3.76
C ARG A 63 3.37 25.05 2.56
N ASN A 64 2.83 24.19 1.70
CA ASN A 64 2.05 24.58 0.52
C ASN A 64 0.53 24.65 0.81
N LEU A 65 0.13 24.47 2.07
CA LEU A 65 -1.27 24.43 2.50
C LEU A 65 -1.55 25.55 3.53
N PRO A 66 -2.82 25.93 3.75
CA PRO A 66 -3.17 26.85 4.81
C PRO A 66 -2.70 26.35 6.20
N PRO A 67 -2.44 27.27 7.15
CA PRO A 67 -2.04 26.88 8.50
C PRO A 67 -3.01 25.86 9.12
N ASN A 68 -2.48 24.81 9.75
CA ASN A 68 -3.24 23.71 10.38
C ASN A 68 -4.15 22.90 9.44
N ALA A 69 -3.99 23.04 8.11
CA ALA A 69 -4.77 22.26 7.14
C ALA A 69 -4.22 20.84 6.95
N MET A 70 -2.97 20.55 7.29
CA MET A 70 -2.38 19.20 7.19
C MET A 70 -2.51 18.44 8.53
N GLU A 71 -2.95 17.19 8.48
CA GLU A 71 -2.88 16.26 9.61
C GLU A 71 -1.42 15.84 9.84
N THR A 72 -0.97 15.83 11.09
CA THR A 72 0.34 15.29 11.44
C THR A 72 0.38 13.80 11.11
N TRP A 73 1.32 13.40 10.27
CA TRP A 73 1.54 11.99 9.98
C TRP A 73 2.23 11.31 11.18
N ASN A 74 1.74 10.13 11.56
CA ASN A 74 2.26 9.34 12.66
C ASN A 74 2.51 7.91 12.19
N SER A 75 3.67 7.35 12.55
CA SER A 75 3.93 5.92 12.41
C SER A 75 3.04 5.10 13.33
N GLN A 76 2.91 3.81 13.03
CA GLN A 76 2.24 2.87 13.93
C GLN A 76 3.28 2.21 14.86
N GLN A 77 2.79 1.36 15.77
CA GLN A 77 3.64 0.53 16.60
C GLN A 77 3.21 -0.93 16.50
N PHE A 78 4.20 -1.81 16.41
CA PHE A 78 4.07 -3.25 16.50
C PHE A 78 4.96 -3.75 17.63
N GLU A 79 4.36 -4.37 18.66
CA GLU A 79 5.08 -4.89 19.83
C GLU A 79 6.05 -3.87 20.50
N GLY A 80 5.66 -2.59 20.51
CA GLY A 80 6.49 -1.51 21.07
C GLY A 80 7.58 -0.97 20.14
N HIS A 81 7.73 -1.55 18.94
CA HIS A 81 8.63 -1.05 17.90
C HIS A 81 7.87 -0.22 16.86
N PRO A 82 8.49 0.82 16.27
CA PRO A 82 7.87 1.55 15.17
C PRO A 82 7.53 0.65 13.99
N SER A 83 6.40 0.93 13.34
CA SER A 83 5.94 0.25 12.14
C SER A 83 5.35 1.23 11.11
N LEU A 84 5.38 0.82 9.84
CA LEU A 84 4.87 1.56 8.70
C LEU A 84 3.79 0.75 7.99
N ILE A 85 2.58 1.29 7.92
CA ILE A 85 1.50 0.71 7.13
C ILE A 85 1.53 1.31 5.72
N ALA A 86 1.75 0.47 4.71
CA ALA A 86 1.57 0.82 3.30
C ALA A 86 0.34 0.10 2.74
N SER A 87 -0.55 0.83 2.05
CA SER A 87 -1.78 0.21 1.53
C SER A 87 -2.25 0.82 0.21
N ASN A 88 -2.89 0.03 -0.64
CA ASN A 88 -3.52 0.52 -1.87
C ASN A 88 -4.92 -0.06 -2.02
N ARG A 89 -5.90 0.80 -2.29
CA ARG A 89 -7.29 0.38 -2.48
C ARG A 89 -7.43 -0.37 -3.79
N TYR A 90 -8.27 -1.40 -3.82
CA TYR A 90 -8.57 -2.06 -5.09
C TYR A 90 -9.39 -1.16 -6.03
N PHE A 91 -10.24 -0.30 -5.47
CA PHE A 91 -11.28 0.39 -6.23
C PHE A 91 -11.20 1.91 -6.11
N THR A 92 -11.59 2.57 -7.19
CA THR A 92 -11.96 4.00 -7.23
C THR A 92 -13.43 4.12 -7.61
N ASN A 93 -14.13 5.17 -7.14
CA ASN A 93 -15.49 5.42 -7.59
C ASN A 93 -15.48 5.79 -9.08
N ARG A 94 -16.39 5.21 -9.87
CA ARG A 94 -16.46 5.46 -11.32
C ARG A 94 -16.74 6.93 -11.66
N HIS A 95 -17.47 7.64 -10.81
CA HIS A 95 -17.76 9.07 -11.00
C HIS A 95 -16.52 9.95 -10.84
N ASP A 96 -15.56 9.55 -10.00
CA ASP A 96 -14.36 10.34 -9.73
C ASP A 96 -13.33 10.25 -10.88
N GLN A 97 -13.38 9.19 -11.68
CA GLN A 97 -12.38 8.90 -12.72
C GLN A 97 -13.01 8.30 -13.99
N SER A 98 -14.02 8.97 -14.55
CA SER A 98 -14.80 8.51 -15.71
C SER A 98 -13.98 8.28 -17.00
N HIS A 99 -12.77 8.84 -17.10
CA HIS A 99 -11.97 8.82 -18.33
C HIS A 99 -10.84 7.78 -18.35
N HIS A 100 -10.54 7.12 -17.22
CA HIS A 100 -9.47 6.14 -17.17
C HIS A 100 -9.99 4.74 -17.50
N PRO A 101 -9.28 3.97 -18.35
CA PRO A 101 -9.71 2.64 -18.73
C PRO A 101 -9.69 1.70 -17.52
N HIS A 102 -10.75 0.92 -17.37
CA HIS A 102 -10.78 -0.17 -16.41
C HIS A 102 -9.69 -1.18 -16.75
N VAL A 103 -8.92 -1.58 -15.73
CA VAL A 103 -7.95 -2.66 -15.83
C VAL A 103 -8.51 -3.89 -15.12
N PRO A 104 -8.55 -5.07 -15.77
CA PRO A 104 -9.00 -6.30 -15.12
C PRO A 104 -8.13 -6.68 -13.91
N LEU A 105 -8.76 -7.27 -12.90
CA LEU A 105 -8.05 -7.88 -11.78
C LEU A 105 -7.36 -9.18 -12.23
N GLY A 106 -6.13 -9.39 -11.78
CA GLY A 106 -5.40 -10.62 -12.08
C GLY A 106 -5.97 -11.83 -11.34
N ALA A 107 -5.88 -13.02 -11.94
CA ALA A 107 -6.35 -14.27 -11.31
C ALA A 107 -5.58 -14.64 -10.03
N ASN A 108 -4.37 -14.11 -9.85
CA ASN A 108 -3.60 -14.24 -8.60
C ASN A 108 -4.11 -13.32 -7.48
N VAL A 109 -4.87 -12.27 -7.84
CA VAL A 109 -5.46 -11.30 -6.91
C VAL A 109 -6.89 -11.69 -6.56
N ASP A 110 -7.68 -12.05 -7.57
CA ASP A 110 -9.11 -12.39 -7.43
C ASP A 110 -9.44 -13.74 -8.09
N PRO A 111 -8.90 -14.86 -7.58
CA PRO A 111 -9.07 -16.18 -8.21
C PRO A 111 -10.53 -16.64 -8.29
N ASP A 112 -11.38 -16.14 -7.40
CA ASP A 112 -12.78 -16.53 -7.27
C ASP A 112 -13.78 -15.49 -7.83
N GLY A 113 -13.31 -14.36 -8.34
CA GLY A 113 -14.17 -13.27 -8.84
C GLY A 113 -14.89 -12.46 -7.74
N VAL A 114 -14.43 -12.55 -6.49
CA VAL A 114 -15.02 -11.88 -5.32
C VAL A 114 -14.84 -10.36 -5.39
N LEU A 115 -13.64 -9.90 -5.77
CA LEU A 115 -13.39 -8.48 -5.98
C LEU A 115 -14.12 -7.96 -7.22
N GLN A 116 -14.15 -8.74 -8.30
CA GLN A 116 -14.90 -8.41 -9.51
C GLN A 116 -16.39 -8.23 -9.20
N GLN A 117 -16.97 -9.13 -8.42
CA GLN A 117 -18.36 -9.03 -7.97
C GLN A 117 -18.56 -7.81 -7.05
N ALA A 118 -17.64 -7.58 -6.11
CA ALA A 118 -17.71 -6.43 -5.20
C ALA A 118 -17.61 -5.10 -5.95
N MET A 119 -16.83 -5.00 -7.02
CA MET A 119 -16.70 -3.78 -7.81
C MET A 119 -18.05 -3.31 -8.36
N GLY A 120 -18.87 -4.21 -8.92
CA GLY A 120 -20.14 -3.87 -9.55
C GLY A 120 -19.99 -2.76 -10.60
N ASP A 121 -21.05 -1.96 -10.78
CA ASP A 121 -21.03 -0.83 -11.73
C ASP A 121 -20.54 0.48 -11.10
N GLU A 122 -20.57 0.57 -9.76
CA GLU A 122 -20.23 1.78 -9.00
C GLU A 122 -18.73 2.08 -8.96
N PHE A 123 -17.90 1.04 -9.08
CA PHE A 123 -16.46 1.15 -8.92
C PHE A 123 -15.70 0.74 -10.19
N VAL A 124 -14.43 1.12 -10.22
CA VAL A 124 -13.47 0.75 -11.26
C VAL A 124 -12.12 0.40 -10.65
N HIS A 125 -11.50 -0.68 -11.14
CA HIS A 125 -10.08 -0.97 -10.92
C HIS A 125 -9.23 -0.29 -11.98
N LEU A 126 -8.21 0.44 -11.57
CA LEU A 126 -7.33 1.25 -12.43
C LEU A 126 -5.89 0.77 -12.30
N HIS A 127 -5.04 1.12 -13.27
CA HIS A 127 -3.62 0.77 -13.22
C HIS A 127 -2.94 1.22 -11.93
N GLU A 128 -3.24 2.42 -11.43
CA GLU A 128 -2.71 2.94 -10.16
C GLU A 128 -3.09 2.11 -8.92
N LYS A 129 -4.13 1.28 -9.03
CA LYS A 129 -4.62 0.41 -7.95
C LYS A 129 -3.95 -0.96 -7.96
N GLN A 130 -3.11 -1.24 -8.96
CA GLN A 130 -2.32 -2.46 -9.01
C GLN A 130 -1.16 -2.38 -8.02
N VAL A 131 -0.91 -3.51 -7.37
CA VAL A 131 0.30 -3.76 -6.59
C VAL A 131 1.06 -4.86 -7.29
N GLU A 132 2.35 -4.63 -7.53
CA GLU A 132 3.23 -5.61 -8.17
C GLU A 132 3.92 -6.50 -7.12
N TYR A 133 4.07 -7.78 -7.44
CA TYR A 133 4.56 -8.80 -6.51
C TYR A 133 5.78 -9.52 -7.09
N PHE A 134 6.91 -9.44 -6.40
CA PHE A 134 8.18 -9.98 -6.87
C PHE A 134 8.89 -10.85 -5.83
N GLU A 135 9.82 -11.67 -6.33
CA GLU A 135 10.83 -12.40 -5.58
C GLU A 135 12.20 -12.02 -6.15
N ALA A 136 13.14 -11.67 -5.28
CA ALA A 136 14.50 -11.36 -5.66
C ALA A 136 15.29 -12.67 -5.88
N VAL A 137 15.68 -12.92 -7.12
CA VAL A 137 16.54 -14.06 -7.46
C VAL A 137 17.99 -13.64 -7.29
N LYS A 138 18.69 -14.24 -6.34
CA LYS A 138 20.08 -13.93 -6.02
C LYS A 138 21.05 -14.90 -6.71
N ILE A 139 22.17 -14.39 -7.22
CA ILE A 139 23.31 -15.18 -7.69
C ILE A 139 24.55 -14.68 -6.94
N GLY A 140 25.22 -15.55 -6.19
CA GLY A 140 26.38 -15.17 -5.37
C GLY A 140 26.06 -14.14 -4.27
N GLY A 141 24.85 -14.17 -3.72
CA GLY A 141 24.39 -13.24 -2.68
C GLY A 141 23.91 -11.87 -3.18
N VAL A 142 24.09 -11.58 -4.47
CA VAL A 142 23.65 -10.33 -5.10
C VAL A 142 22.34 -10.55 -5.82
N ILE A 143 21.40 -9.61 -5.69
CA ILE A 143 20.13 -9.63 -6.44
C ILE A 143 20.46 -9.53 -7.94
N ASN A 144 20.16 -10.59 -8.68
CA ASN A 144 20.39 -10.66 -10.12
C ASN A 144 19.15 -10.23 -10.91
N LYS A 145 17.96 -10.64 -10.48
CA LYS A 145 16.69 -10.27 -11.13
C LYS A 145 15.51 -10.32 -10.18
N HIS A 146 14.46 -9.58 -10.52
CA HIS A 146 13.16 -9.67 -9.86
C HIS A 146 12.23 -10.54 -10.71
N LYS A 147 11.62 -11.56 -10.11
CA LYS A 147 10.66 -12.46 -10.78
C LYS A 147 9.27 -12.19 -10.24
N LYS A 148 8.26 -12.00 -11.12
CA LYS A 148 6.86 -11.89 -10.67
C LYS A 148 6.40 -13.17 -9.97
N ILE A 149 5.70 -13.01 -8.86
CA ILE A 149 5.18 -14.13 -8.06
C ILE A 149 3.70 -13.94 -7.69
N ASN A 150 3.08 -15.00 -7.19
CA ASN A 150 1.74 -14.91 -6.61
C ASN A 150 1.84 -14.32 -5.19
N PRO A 151 1.00 -13.32 -4.83
CA PRO A 151 1.02 -12.70 -3.51
C PRO A 151 0.77 -13.67 -2.35
N ILE A 152 0.19 -14.85 -2.59
CA ILE A 152 0.01 -15.89 -1.57
C ILE A 152 1.34 -16.36 -0.93
N LYS A 153 2.47 -16.12 -1.61
CA LYS A 153 3.80 -16.47 -1.11
C LYS A 153 4.21 -15.65 0.11
N PHE A 154 3.76 -14.40 0.25
CA PHE A 154 4.17 -13.52 1.35
C PHE A 154 3.60 -14.00 2.69
N ARG A 155 4.45 -14.02 3.71
CA ARG A 155 4.13 -14.41 5.09
C ARG A 155 4.58 -13.33 6.07
N ILE A 156 3.92 -13.33 7.24
CA ILE A 156 4.40 -12.57 8.39
C ILE A 156 5.77 -13.16 8.77
N GLY A 157 6.77 -12.29 8.96
CA GLY A 157 8.16 -12.66 9.19
C GLY A 157 9.05 -12.52 7.95
N ASP A 158 8.49 -12.44 6.74
CA ASP A 158 9.29 -12.30 5.52
C ASP A 158 10.03 -10.96 5.49
N ILE A 159 11.29 -11.01 5.03
CA ILE A 159 12.08 -9.82 4.73
C ILE A 159 11.74 -9.37 3.31
N VAL A 160 11.28 -8.13 3.18
CA VAL A 160 10.81 -7.59 1.91
C VAL A 160 11.40 -6.21 1.64
N GLU A 161 11.43 -5.86 0.36
CA GLU A 161 11.52 -4.48 -0.10
C GLU A 161 10.14 -4.04 -0.59
N ALA A 162 9.60 -2.97 -0.01
CA ALA A 162 8.37 -2.35 -0.47
C ALA A 162 8.66 -1.05 -1.21
N GLN A 163 8.11 -0.94 -2.41
CA GLN A 163 8.01 0.33 -3.12
C GLN A 163 6.71 1.02 -2.70
N ILE A 164 6.84 2.22 -2.18
CA ILE A 164 5.74 3.03 -1.66
C ILE A 164 5.67 4.38 -2.37
N SER A 165 4.47 4.94 -2.43
CA SER A 165 4.25 6.33 -2.80
C SER A 165 3.68 7.13 -1.65
N LEU A 166 4.22 8.31 -1.40
CA LEU A 166 3.66 9.27 -0.46
C LEU A 166 2.70 10.20 -1.21
N VAL A 167 1.43 10.13 -0.85
CA VAL A 167 0.36 10.88 -1.52
C VAL A 167 -0.47 11.64 -0.49
N THR A 168 -0.77 12.90 -0.78
CA THR A 168 -1.62 13.73 0.07
C THR A 168 -3.03 13.80 -0.50
N TYR A 169 -4.05 13.57 0.33
CA TYR A 169 -5.45 13.67 -0.08
C TYR A 169 -6.24 14.63 0.79
N HIS A 170 -7.19 15.34 0.19
CA HIS A 170 -8.10 16.22 0.91
C HIS A 170 -9.24 15.41 1.56
N GLN A 171 -9.35 15.52 2.87
CA GLN A 171 -10.46 15.01 3.66
C GLN A 171 -11.56 16.07 3.72
N LEU A 172 -12.61 15.84 2.95
CA LEU A 172 -13.81 16.69 2.94
C LEU A 172 -14.40 16.86 4.34
N ARG A 173 -14.39 15.78 5.14
CA ARG A 173 -14.82 15.83 6.54
C ARG A 173 -13.68 16.35 7.41
N GLY A 174 -13.87 17.54 7.98
CA GLY A 174 -12.86 18.21 8.81
C GLY A 174 -11.96 19.17 8.05
N ASN A 175 -12.07 19.23 6.71
CA ASN A 175 -11.32 20.13 5.83
C ASN A 175 -9.80 20.07 6.08
N LYS A 176 -9.27 18.85 6.21
CA LYS A 176 -7.84 18.60 6.42
C LYS A 176 -7.26 17.83 5.26
N TYR A 177 -5.95 17.87 5.12
CA TYR A 177 -5.18 17.05 4.21
C TYR A 177 -4.47 15.97 5.01
N LYS A 178 -4.41 14.76 4.47
CA LYS A 178 -3.72 13.64 5.12
C LYS A 178 -2.75 12.98 4.16
N LEU A 179 -1.55 12.71 4.67
CA LEU A 179 -0.55 11.89 3.98
C LEU A 179 -0.92 10.40 4.10
N ILE A 180 -0.92 9.70 2.97
CA ILE A 180 -1.07 8.24 2.90
C ILE A 180 0.15 7.63 2.24
N VAL A 181 0.50 6.45 2.74
CA VAL A 181 1.57 5.62 2.20
C VAL A 181 0.92 4.56 1.32
N VAL A 182 1.04 4.75 0.01
CA VAL A 182 0.44 3.88 -1.00
C VAL A 182 1.40 2.76 -1.35
N LEU A 183 0.98 1.51 -1.22
CA LEU A 183 1.77 0.36 -1.66
C LEU A 183 1.75 0.26 -3.20
N ARG A 184 2.92 0.23 -3.84
CA ARG A 184 3.06 0.10 -5.30
C ARG A 184 3.62 -1.26 -5.71
N ALA A 185 4.65 -1.72 -5.01
CA ALA A 185 5.22 -3.05 -5.23
C ALA A 185 5.77 -3.62 -3.93
N ILE A 186 5.89 -4.94 -3.87
CA ILE A 186 6.56 -5.65 -2.79
C ILE A 186 7.39 -6.80 -3.35
N THR A 187 8.61 -6.91 -2.87
CA THR A 187 9.61 -7.88 -3.32
C THR A 187 10.06 -8.71 -2.14
N LEU A 188 9.89 -10.03 -2.20
CA LEU A 188 10.49 -10.97 -1.26
C LEU A 188 12.01 -10.98 -1.44
N LEU A 189 12.75 -10.71 -0.36
CA LEU A 189 14.21 -10.69 -0.35
C LEU A 189 14.82 -11.95 0.27
N ASP A 190 14.03 -12.70 1.03
CA ASP A 190 14.35 -14.02 1.59
C ASP A 190 14.51 -15.09 0.49
#